data_AF-M5G8V5-F1
#
_entry.id   AF-M5G8V5-F1
#
_cell.length_a   1.000
_cell.length_b   1.000
_cell.length_c   1.000
_cell.angle_alpha   90.00
_cell.angle_beta   90.00
_cell.angle_gamma   90.00
#
_symmetry.space_group_name_H-M   'P 1'
#
loop_
_entity.id
_entity.type
_entity.pdbx_description
1 polymer ?
#
loop_
_entity_poly.entity_id
_entity_poly.type
_entity_poly.pdbx_seq_one_letter_code
_entity_poly.pdbx_strand_id
1 'polypeptide(L)'
;ADKYREYCFTVYRKFNSDNTDSFTLIHIKSPFLKKAGKAVIGNIPGVSWNPAVIDPQILLAWLPYMRKHLDTLKTNEAPTEDETTMITHLTILVEFLESEYQSTLEQVSGLVPHGEVSFELLWAILLPRTLMYTSCSTTDQSRAVELIGAELHTPWPSPHYWELDCRYVDSCASMSDEHAKFGHAKMTIRIPLFKGSAKITSLAAYPMKFHTRQDELRAKLIARGKRWVQLEGMHHLAYDGVSFKFVQAKKARVTVSVKGRVMIDKKTFKRINANYPIPTVEGSKDSEEDSYGYRRDDDEFDEEDNEREEILLVNELNDDQLMLTTPIVYGFSLVDKVWLEFNVDHVKEITWNDAAFSNLVLPPAQKELIQSLVEAHSQNEKFDDFIEGKGQGLIFNLYGPPGIGKTMSAEATSEHVRRPLYVVKSSDLGIQAEQLDTAITEVFDIAHTWGAVVLLDEADVYMEERSVHDLARNALVAVFLRQLEYFRGILFLTTNRVKTFDEAFQSRIHVSLRFKDLDRAAKRKIWLAFLIKVGLQQSDLEEEQWEELALKKINGRQIKNCVRTAQALAVSKKDKLGFKHLIQVLTIMDQFEQDFNHPIGGEVQFYN
;
A
#
# COMPACT_ATOMS: atom_id res chain seq x y z
N ALA A 1 42.25 20.35 -38.82
CA ALA A 1 42.57 21.14 -37.61
C ALA A 1 41.41 22.10 -37.34
N ASP A 2 40.85 22.10 -36.13
CA ASP A 2 39.76 23.00 -35.75
C ASP A 2 40.26 24.46 -35.81
N LYS A 3 39.76 25.22 -36.79
CA LYS A 3 40.16 26.61 -37.07
C LYS A 3 39.88 27.56 -35.90
N TYR A 4 39.07 27.15 -34.94
CA TYR A 4 38.65 27.98 -33.82
C TYR A 4 39.16 27.46 -32.48
N ARG A 5 40.26 26.69 -32.46
CA ARG A 5 40.82 26.09 -31.21
C ARG A 5 41.32 27.15 -30.21
N GLU A 6 41.68 28.33 -30.68
CA GLU A 6 42.25 29.43 -29.87
C GLU A 6 41.19 30.24 -29.10
N TYR A 7 39.91 30.06 -29.41
CA TYR A 7 38.82 30.77 -28.72
C TYR A 7 38.42 30.06 -27.43
N CYS A 8 37.98 30.82 -26.42
CA CYS A 8 37.49 30.26 -25.15
C CYS A 8 36.24 29.38 -25.35
N PHE A 9 35.30 29.87 -26.17
CA PHE A 9 34.12 29.15 -26.62
C PHE A 9 33.70 29.68 -28.00
N THR A 10 32.88 28.92 -28.72
CA THR A 10 32.30 29.32 -30.01
C THR A 10 30.80 29.08 -30.00
N VAL A 11 30.05 30.02 -30.57
CA VAL A 11 28.58 29.95 -30.66
C VAL A 11 28.20 29.47 -32.06
N TYR A 12 27.48 28.36 -32.13
CA TYR A 12 26.93 27.82 -33.38
C TYR A 12 25.45 28.14 -33.43
N ARG A 13 25.03 28.87 -34.46
CA ARG A 13 23.61 29.15 -34.74
C ARG A 13 23.24 28.54 -36.06
N LYS A 14 22.13 27.83 -36.09
CA LYS A 14 21.50 27.39 -37.33
C LYS A 14 20.23 28.20 -37.51
N PHE A 15 20.06 28.82 -38.67
CA PHE A 15 18.86 29.57 -39.03
C PHE A 15 17.94 28.72 -39.90
N ASN A 16 16.64 28.89 -39.71
CA ASN A 16 15.60 28.38 -40.60
C ASN A 16 15.57 29.18 -41.91
N SER A 17 14.81 28.69 -42.90
CA SER A 17 14.65 29.35 -44.21
C SER A 17 14.03 30.75 -44.14
N ASP A 18 13.37 31.08 -43.02
CA ASP A 18 12.77 32.38 -42.72
C ASP A 18 13.69 33.30 -41.90
N ASN A 19 14.99 32.97 -41.77
CA ASN A 19 15.98 33.67 -40.94
C ASN A 19 15.66 33.70 -39.45
N THR A 20 14.74 32.87 -38.96
CA THR A 20 14.57 32.65 -37.52
C THR A 20 15.63 31.68 -37.00
N ASP A 21 16.12 31.89 -35.78
CA ASP A 21 17.03 30.95 -35.14
C ASP A 21 16.33 29.59 -34.96
N SER A 22 16.88 28.55 -35.57
CA SER A 22 16.38 27.18 -35.46
C SER A 22 16.90 26.51 -34.19
N PHE A 23 18.20 26.63 -33.91
CA PHE A 23 18.81 26.27 -32.63
C PHE A 23 20.17 26.93 -32.47
N THR A 24 20.59 27.14 -31.21
CA THR A 24 21.90 27.69 -30.83
C THR A 24 22.61 26.72 -29.89
N LEU A 25 23.91 26.47 -30.12
CA LEU A 25 24.76 25.67 -29.24
C LEU A 25 26.04 26.42 -28.92
N ILE A 26 26.53 26.26 -27.69
CA ILE A 26 27.80 26.84 -27.23
C ILE A 26 28.82 25.72 -27.08
N HIS A 27 29.88 25.77 -27.89
CA HIS A 27 31.01 24.85 -27.78
C HIS A 27 32.06 25.46 -26.87
N ILE A 28 32.23 24.90 -25.67
CA ILE A 28 33.24 25.33 -24.71
C ILE A 28 34.56 24.62 -25.02
N LYS A 29 35.59 25.41 -25.34
CA LYS A 29 36.91 24.90 -25.76
C LYS A 29 37.96 25.05 -24.68
N SER A 30 37.88 26.11 -23.88
CA SER A 30 38.81 26.39 -22.80
C SER A 30 38.74 25.29 -21.71
N PRO A 31 39.87 24.64 -21.37
CA PRO A 31 39.90 23.64 -20.30
C PRO A 31 39.52 24.23 -18.94
N PHE A 32 39.82 25.50 -18.71
CA PHE A 32 39.45 26.22 -17.48
C PHE A 32 37.94 26.45 -17.38
N LEU A 33 37.28 26.79 -18.50
CA LEU A 33 35.81 26.90 -18.54
C LEU A 33 35.13 25.54 -18.34
N LYS A 34 35.68 24.46 -18.92
CA LYS A 34 35.18 23.10 -18.67
C LYS A 34 35.31 22.72 -17.20
N LYS A 35 36.44 23.06 -16.56
CA LYS A 35 36.66 22.81 -15.12
C LYS A 35 35.70 23.62 -14.25
N ALA A 36 35.52 24.93 -14.53
CA ALA A 36 34.57 25.78 -13.83
C ALA A 36 33.12 25.29 -14.01
N GLY A 37 32.76 24.94 -15.25
CA GLY A 37 31.45 24.40 -15.58
C GLY A 37 31.17 23.06 -14.90
N LYS A 38 32.13 22.12 -14.90
CA LYS A 38 32.03 20.86 -14.15
C LYS A 38 31.93 21.10 -12.65
N ALA A 39 32.58 22.12 -12.10
CA ALA A 39 32.47 22.47 -10.68
C ALA A 39 31.09 23.05 -10.31
N VAL A 40 30.48 23.84 -11.20
CA VAL A 40 29.19 24.52 -10.92
C VAL A 40 27.99 23.66 -11.28
N ILE A 41 27.97 23.10 -12.49
CA ILE A 41 26.85 22.34 -13.06
C ILE A 41 26.97 20.85 -12.72
N GLY A 42 28.21 20.34 -12.64
CA GLY A 42 28.47 18.91 -12.40
C GLY A 42 28.17 18.04 -13.62
N ASN A 43 27.86 16.78 -13.33
CA ASN A 43 27.36 15.82 -14.31
C ASN A 43 25.83 15.80 -14.21
N ILE A 44 25.16 16.32 -15.24
CA ILE A 44 23.70 16.29 -15.38
C ILE A 44 23.33 15.67 -16.73
N PRO A 45 22.14 15.05 -16.85
CA PRO A 45 21.66 14.55 -18.14
C PRO A 45 21.70 15.65 -19.22
N GLY A 46 22.20 15.31 -20.41
CA GLY A 46 22.29 16.23 -21.54
C GLY A 46 23.52 17.16 -21.55
N VAL A 47 24.39 17.14 -20.53
CA VAL A 47 25.65 17.90 -20.52
C VAL A 47 26.85 16.95 -20.53
N SER A 48 27.64 17.01 -21.60
CA SER A 48 28.99 16.43 -21.63
C SER A 48 30.04 17.54 -21.53
N TRP A 49 31.15 17.27 -20.85
CA TRP A 49 32.31 18.16 -20.81
C TRP A 49 33.39 17.79 -21.85
N ASN A 50 33.22 16.66 -22.53
CA ASN A 50 34.09 16.17 -23.60
C ASN A 50 33.29 15.36 -24.65
N PRO A 51 32.97 15.94 -25.82
CA PRO A 51 33.08 17.36 -26.19
C PRO A 51 32.06 18.23 -25.44
N ALA A 52 32.47 19.43 -25.01
CA ALA A 52 31.59 20.36 -24.28
C ALA A 52 30.72 21.20 -25.22
N VAL A 53 29.61 20.62 -25.66
CA VAL A 53 28.59 21.28 -26.48
C VAL A 53 27.33 21.42 -25.64
N ILE A 54 26.98 22.64 -25.27
CA ILE A 54 25.94 22.91 -24.27
C ILE A 54 24.88 23.85 -24.84
N ASP A 55 23.62 23.57 -24.54
CA ASP A 55 22.50 24.46 -24.84
C ASP A 55 22.61 25.75 -24.00
N PRO A 56 22.47 26.95 -24.61
CA PRO A 56 22.49 28.21 -23.88
C PRO A 56 21.50 28.28 -22.71
N GLN A 57 20.32 27.66 -22.80
CA GLN A 57 19.34 27.65 -21.72
C GLN A 57 19.87 26.98 -20.46
N ILE A 58 20.68 25.92 -20.60
CA ILE A 58 21.34 25.28 -19.46
C ILE A 58 22.32 26.26 -18.82
N LEU A 59 23.16 26.92 -19.62
CA LEU A 59 24.11 27.91 -19.08
C LEU A 59 23.39 29.11 -18.43
N LEU A 60 22.26 29.56 -18.99
CA LEU A 60 21.45 30.62 -18.41
C LEU A 60 20.81 30.20 -17.09
N ALA A 61 20.29 28.97 -16.99
CA ALA A 61 19.71 28.45 -15.76
C ALA A 61 20.73 28.44 -14.61
N TRP A 62 21.98 28.09 -14.92
CA TRP A 62 23.08 28.02 -13.97
C TRP A 62 23.87 29.34 -13.83
N LEU A 63 23.52 30.39 -14.58
CA LEU A 63 24.19 31.69 -14.56
C LEU A 63 24.32 32.31 -13.15
N PRO A 64 23.28 32.29 -12.28
CA PRO A 64 23.41 32.80 -10.92
C PRO A 64 24.46 32.05 -10.09
N TYR A 65 24.59 30.74 -10.31
CA TYR A 65 25.57 29.90 -9.63
C TYR A 65 26.98 30.12 -10.19
N MET A 66 27.12 30.30 -11.51
CA MET A 66 28.39 30.68 -12.14
C MET A 66 28.88 32.04 -11.65
N ARG A 67 27.99 33.03 -11.49
CA ARG A 67 28.33 34.33 -10.88
C ARG A 67 28.84 34.16 -9.45
N LYS A 68 28.11 33.41 -8.61
CA LYS A 68 28.54 33.16 -7.22
C LYS A 68 29.90 32.46 -7.16
N HIS A 69 30.16 31.51 -8.05
CA HIS A 69 31.45 30.85 -8.15
C HIS A 69 32.56 31.82 -8.60
N LEU A 70 32.29 32.67 -9.59
CA LEU A 70 33.20 33.71 -10.04
C LEU A 70 33.54 34.70 -8.91
N ASP A 71 32.56 35.13 -8.14
CA ASP A 71 32.76 36.02 -6.99
C ASP A 71 33.64 35.35 -5.91
N THR A 72 33.40 34.06 -5.65
CA THR A 72 34.21 33.28 -4.70
C THR A 72 35.67 33.18 -5.16
N LEU A 73 35.91 32.94 -6.45
CA LEU A 73 37.25 32.90 -7.02
C LEU A 73 37.94 34.28 -6.94
N LYS A 74 37.19 35.37 -7.17
CA LYS A 74 37.70 36.75 -7.08
C LYS A 74 38.05 37.16 -5.64
N THR A 75 37.41 36.57 -4.63
CA THR A 75 37.71 36.87 -3.21
C THR A 75 38.97 36.17 -2.68
N ASN A 76 39.58 35.26 -3.43
CA ASN A 76 40.83 34.60 -3.02
C ASN A 76 42.01 35.59 -3.08
N GLU A 77 42.69 35.83 -1.96
CA GLU A 77 43.76 36.84 -1.84
C GLU A 77 45.07 36.45 -2.56
N ALA A 78 45.27 35.17 -2.87
CA ALA A 78 46.44 34.66 -3.59
C ALA A 78 46.03 33.63 -4.66
N PRO A 79 45.37 34.07 -5.76
CA PRO A 79 44.92 33.17 -6.81
C PRO A 79 46.13 32.60 -7.57
N THR A 80 46.06 31.30 -7.87
CA THR A 80 47.00 30.64 -8.76
C THR A 80 46.90 31.20 -10.19
N GLU A 81 47.93 30.98 -11.02
CA GLU A 81 47.93 31.39 -12.44
C GLU A 81 46.74 30.76 -13.21
N ASP A 82 46.43 29.50 -12.89
CA ASP A 82 45.28 28.76 -13.40
C ASP A 82 43.94 29.38 -12.98
N GLU A 83 43.80 29.80 -11.72
CA GLU A 83 42.60 30.47 -11.22
C GLU A 83 42.42 31.85 -11.85
N THR A 84 43.50 32.60 -12.05
CA THR A 84 43.48 33.91 -12.72
C THR A 84 42.97 33.77 -14.16
N THR A 85 43.44 32.72 -14.85
CA THR A 85 43.00 32.39 -16.21
C THR A 85 41.54 31.92 -16.22
N MET A 86 41.11 31.13 -15.24
CA MET A 86 39.72 30.69 -15.07
C MET A 86 38.77 31.86 -14.82
N ILE A 87 39.14 32.79 -13.94
CA ILE A 87 38.37 34.02 -13.64
C ILE A 87 38.20 34.82 -14.93
N THR A 88 39.26 35.00 -15.71
CA THR A 88 39.23 35.74 -16.97
C THR A 88 38.27 35.09 -17.96
N HIS A 89 38.43 33.79 -18.22
CA HIS A 89 37.57 33.08 -19.17
C HIS A 89 36.11 33.02 -18.72
N LEU A 90 35.86 32.77 -17.44
CA LEU A 90 34.51 32.70 -16.87
C LEU A 90 33.83 34.07 -16.90
N THR A 91 34.57 35.15 -16.65
CA THR A 91 34.06 36.53 -16.81
C THR A 91 33.59 36.78 -18.24
N ILE A 92 34.38 36.40 -19.24
CA ILE A 92 33.99 36.56 -20.66
C ILE A 92 32.71 35.78 -20.98
N LEU A 93 32.57 34.54 -20.49
CA LEU A 93 31.37 33.73 -20.72
C LEU A 93 30.13 34.33 -20.05
N VAL A 94 30.27 34.77 -18.80
CA VAL A 94 29.18 35.39 -18.02
C VAL A 94 28.72 36.69 -18.68
N GLU A 95 29.64 37.59 -19.03
CA GLU A 95 29.34 38.84 -19.72
C GLU A 95 28.67 38.61 -21.09
N PHE A 96 29.15 37.62 -21.85
CA PHE A 96 28.52 37.23 -23.11
C PHE A 96 27.07 36.81 -22.90
N LEU A 97 26.80 35.87 -21.97
CA LEU A 97 25.45 35.37 -21.70
C LEU A 97 24.52 36.51 -21.23
N GLU A 98 25.02 37.43 -20.43
CA GLU A 98 24.26 38.58 -19.95
C GLU A 98 23.92 39.56 -21.05
N SER A 99 24.87 39.87 -21.92
CA SER A 99 24.67 40.80 -23.03
C SER A 99 23.74 40.23 -24.11
N GLU A 100 23.91 38.95 -24.46
CA GLU A 100 23.18 38.32 -25.56
C GLU A 100 21.73 37.99 -25.17
N TYR A 101 21.51 37.55 -23.92
CA TYR A 101 20.22 37.11 -23.42
C TYR A 101 19.61 38.09 -22.41
N GLN A 102 20.00 39.37 -22.46
CA GLN A 102 19.55 40.40 -21.51
C GLN A 102 18.02 40.45 -21.39
N SER A 103 17.29 40.47 -22.51
CA SER A 103 15.83 40.53 -22.52
C SER A 103 15.19 39.33 -21.84
N THR A 104 15.71 38.13 -22.08
CA THR A 104 15.26 36.89 -21.45
C THR A 104 15.54 36.91 -19.94
N LEU A 105 16.73 37.35 -19.53
CA LEU A 105 17.11 37.47 -18.12
C LEU A 105 16.25 38.51 -17.39
N GLU A 106 15.92 39.63 -18.03
CA GLU A 106 15.00 40.64 -17.50
C GLU A 106 13.61 40.04 -17.27
N GLN A 107 13.08 39.25 -18.22
CA GLN A 107 11.80 38.56 -18.04
C GLN A 107 11.82 37.56 -16.88
N VAL A 108 12.89 36.76 -16.76
CA VAL A 108 13.06 35.82 -15.63
C VAL A 108 13.10 36.59 -14.30
N SER A 109 13.88 37.67 -14.24
CA SER A 109 14.00 38.51 -13.03
C SER A 109 12.71 39.25 -12.67
N GLY A 110 11.86 39.54 -13.66
CA GLY A 110 10.57 40.19 -13.49
C GLY A 110 9.44 39.23 -13.05
N LEU A 111 9.61 37.91 -13.19
CA LEU A 111 8.57 36.92 -12.87
C LEU A 111 8.93 36.03 -11.68
N VAL A 112 10.09 35.37 -11.73
CA VAL A 112 10.45 34.30 -10.79
C VAL A 112 10.53 34.78 -9.33
N PRO A 113 11.12 35.95 -9.00
CA PRO A 113 11.14 36.47 -7.62
C PRO A 113 9.74 36.75 -7.05
N HIS A 114 8.75 37.02 -7.91
CA HIS A 114 7.36 37.23 -7.53
C HIS A 114 6.54 35.93 -7.48
N GLY A 115 7.18 34.77 -7.70
CA GLY A 115 6.53 33.47 -7.67
C GLY A 115 5.72 33.15 -8.92
N GLU A 116 6.01 33.83 -10.04
CA GLU A 116 5.37 33.61 -11.34
C GLU A 116 6.38 33.09 -12.37
N VAL A 117 5.88 32.41 -13.40
CA VAL A 117 6.69 31.92 -14.52
C VAL A 117 5.82 31.76 -15.77
N SER A 118 6.39 31.97 -16.96
CA SER A 118 5.75 31.63 -18.24
C SER A 118 6.20 30.24 -18.71
N PHE A 119 5.44 29.60 -19.59
CA PHE A 119 5.77 28.24 -20.06
C PHE A 119 7.15 28.16 -20.73
N GLU A 120 7.54 29.20 -21.48
CA GLU A 120 8.82 29.30 -22.18
C GLU A 120 10.01 29.49 -21.24
N LEU A 121 9.77 29.99 -20.02
CA LEU A 121 10.81 30.28 -19.02
C LEU A 121 10.88 29.22 -17.91
N LEU A 122 10.18 28.09 -18.06
CA LEU A 122 10.19 27.01 -17.06
C LEU A 122 11.59 26.43 -16.81
N TRP A 123 12.45 26.42 -17.84
CA TRP A 123 13.86 26.01 -17.70
C TRP A 123 14.61 26.79 -16.61
N ALA A 124 14.20 28.04 -16.31
CA ALA A 124 14.84 28.88 -15.30
C ALA A 124 14.57 28.42 -13.86
N ILE A 125 13.55 27.59 -13.63
CA ILE A 125 13.20 27.04 -12.31
C ILE A 125 13.37 25.52 -12.21
N LEU A 126 13.47 24.82 -13.33
CA LEU A 126 13.58 23.36 -13.42
C LEU A 126 15.05 22.90 -13.48
N LEU A 127 15.83 23.24 -12.45
CA LEU A 127 17.24 22.84 -12.38
C LEU A 127 17.38 21.41 -11.82
N PRO A 128 18.16 20.52 -12.47
CA PRO A 128 18.52 19.21 -11.91
C PRO A 128 19.05 19.29 -10.48
N ARG A 129 18.86 18.22 -9.71
CA ARG A 129 19.18 18.08 -8.27
C ARG A 129 18.39 19.04 -7.36
N THR A 130 17.33 19.65 -7.88
CA THR A 130 16.43 20.48 -7.08
C THR A 130 15.36 19.62 -6.42
N LEU A 131 15.11 19.87 -5.13
CA LEU A 131 13.96 19.30 -4.42
C LEU A 131 12.66 19.96 -4.90
N MET A 132 11.78 19.14 -5.45
CA MET A 132 10.49 19.54 -6.02
C MET A 132 9.36 19.11 -5.10
N TYR A 133 8.37 19.99 -4.93
CA TYR A 133 7.06 19.61 -4.41
C TYR A 133 6.19 19.05 -5.53
N THR A 134 5.41 18.02 -5.23
CA THR A 134 4.31 17.53 -6.06
C THR A 134 3.22 16.88 -5.19
N SER A 135 2.08 16.54 -5.78
CA SER A 135 1.05 15.72 -5.15
C SER A 135 1.09 14.30 -5.72
N CYS A 136 0.97 13.29 -4.85
CA CYS A 136 0.88 11.90 -5.28
C CYS A 136 -0.38 11.69 -6.13
N SER A 137 -0.24 11.30 -7.39
CA SER A 137 -1.35 11.07 -8.32
C SER A 137 -2.33 9.97 -7.90
N THR A 138 -1.93 9.12 -6.95
CA THR A 138 -2.80 8.10 -6.37
C THR A 138 -3.55 8.63 -5.15
N THR A 139 -2.85 9.23 -4.18
CA THR A 139 -3.41 9.53 -2.84
C THR A 139 -3.76 10.99 -2.61
N ASP A 140 -3.43 11.87 -3.56
CA ASP A 140 -3.43 13.34 -3.47
C ASP A 140 -2.60 13.91 -2.31
N GLN A 141 -1.79 13.09 -1.62
CA GLN A 141 -0.92 13.55 -0.55
C GLN A 141 0.28 14.31 -1.08
N SER A 142 0.69 15.35 -0.33
CA SER A 142 1.92 16.09 -0.58
C SER A 142 3.15 15.17 -0.62
N ARG A 143 4.05 15.40 -1.56
CA ARG A 143 5.24 14.58 -1.77
C ARG A 143 6.40 15.47 -2.21
N ALA A 144 7.61 15.11 -1.78
CA ALA A 144 8.83 15.65 -2.37
C ALA A 144 9.47 14.62 -3.30
N VAL A 145 10.05 15.12 -4.39
CA VAL A 145 10.85 14.34 -5.34
C VAL A 145 12.08 15.16 -5.71
N GLU A 146 13.15 14.52 -6.14
CA GLU A 146 14.33 15.21 -6.63
C GLU A 146 14.30 15.21 -8.17
N LEU A 147 14.47 16.38 -8.78
CA LEU A 147 14.52 16.51 -10.23
C LEU A 147 15.84 15.95 -10.77
N ILE A 148 15.78 14.98 -11.68
CA ILE A 148 16.95 14.46 -12.41
C ILE A 148 17.17 15.27 -13.68
N GLY A 149 16.10 15.54 -14.42
CA GLY A 149 16.15 16.24 -15.69
C GLY A 149 14.78 16.78 -16.09
N ALA A 150 14.77 17.74 -17.00
CA ALA A 150 13.56 18.33 -17.54
C ALA A 150 13.72 18.53 -19.05
N GLU A 151 12.78 18.01 -19.82
CA GLU A 151 12.81 18.06 -21.29
C GLU A 151 11.51 18.65 -21.85
N LEU A 152 11.63 19.52 -22.84
CA LEU A 152 10.49 20.08 -23.55
C LEU A 152 10.11 19.15 -24.70
N HIS A 153 8.93 18.55 -24.61
CA HIS A 153 8.36 17.76 -25.70
C HIS A 153 7.38 18.60 -26.52
N THR A 154 7.58 18.59 -27.84
CA THR A 154 6.70 19.25 -28.82
C THR A 154 6.08 18.23 -29.79
N PRO A 155 5.30 17.26 -29.30
CA PRO A 155 4.70 16.23 -30.13
C PRO A 155 3.59 16.82 -31.01
N TRP A 156 3.52 16.47 -32.28
CA TRP A 156 2.38 16.80 -33.13
C TRP A 156 1.44 15.58 -33.24
N PRO A 157 0.11 15.72 -33.09
CA PRO A 157 -0.70 16.94 -32.96
C PRO A 157 -1.00 17.41 -31.52
N SER A 158 -0.38 16.78 -30.51
CA SER A 158 -0.65 17.06 -29.10
C SER A 158 -0.09 18.42 -28.64
N PRO A 159 -0.60 19.01 -27.54
CA PRO A 159 0.00 20.21 -26.98
C PRO A 159 1.43 19.94 -26.48
N HIS A 160 2.29 20.96 -26.54
CA HIS A 160 3.62 20.90 -25.93
C HIS A 160 3.52 20.68 -24.42
N TYR A 161 4.50 20.01 -23.84
CA TYR A 161 4.60 19.84 -22.40
C TYR A 161 6.05 19.70 -21.96
N TRP A 162 6.34 20.09 -20.73
CA TRP A 162 7.59 19.74 -20.07
C TRP A 162 7.43 18.39 -19.39
N GLU A 163 8.36 17.48 -19.67
CA GLU A 163 8.51 16.21 -18.99
C GLU A 163 9.61 16.32 -17.94
N LEU A 164 9.27 16.04 -16.68
CA LEU A 164 10.18 16.10 -15.56
C LEU A 164 10.48 14.69 -15.09
N ASP A 165 11.72 14.25 -15.26
CA ASP A 165 12.19 13.00 -14.69
C ASP A 165 12.66 13.25 -13.28
N CYS A 166 12.03 12.56 -12.34
CA CYS A 166 12.25 12.74 -10.93
C CYS A 166 12.59 11.41 -10.27
N ARG A 167 13.44 11.45 -9.24
CA ARG A 167 13.68 10.31 -8.35
C ARG A 167 13.06 10.53 -6.98
N TYR A 168 12.75 9.43 -6.33
CA TYR A 168 12.23 9.37 -4.97
C TYR A 168 12.71 8.11 -4.28
N VAL A 169 12.39 7.94 -3.00
CA VAL A 169 12.78 6.75 -2.22
C VAL A 169 11.62 5.76 -2.12
N ASP A 170 11.90 4.51 -2.46
CA ASP A 170 10.98 3.37 -2.31
C ASP A 170 11.71 2.16 -1.73
N SER A 171 10.96 1.15 -1.29
CA SER A 171 11.52 -0.08 -0.75
C SER A 171 11.71 -1.14 -1.81
N CYS A 172 12.74 -1.95 -1.64
CA CYS A 172 13.03 -3.08 -2.52
C CYS A 172 11.98 -4.18 -2.29
N ALA A 173 11.46 -4.75 -3.38
CA ALA A 173 10.47 -5.81 -3.31
C ALA A 173 11.11 -7.20 -3.46
N SER A 174 12.42 -7.29 -3.75
CA SER A 174 13.12 -8.55 -3.95
C SER A 174 13.13 -9.45 -2.71
N MET A 175 12.90 -10.75 -2.96
CA MET A 175 12.93 -11.80 -1.95
C MET A 175 14.35 -12.21 -1.53
N SER A 176 15.38 -11.77 -2.27
CA SER A 176 16.77 -12.24 -2.08
C SER A 176 17.72 -11.21 -1.47
N ASP A 177 17.23 -9.99 -1.21
CA ASP A 177 18.05 -8.90 -0.70
C ASP A 177 18.04 -8.93 0.84
N GLU A 178 18.98 -9.67 1.41
CA GLU A 178 19.31 -9.61 2.84
C GLU A 178 20.06 -8.31 3.22
N HIS A 179 20.54 -7.54 2.24
CA HIS A 179 21.56 -6.51 2.47
C HIS A 179 21.11 -5.05 2.26
N ALA A 180 19.99 -4.78 1.58
CA ALA A 180 19.48 -3.42 1.40
C ALA A 180 17.95 -3.37 1.30
N LYS A 181 17.34 -2.40 2.00
CA LYS A 181 15.88 -2.26 2.09
C LYS A 181 15.32 -1.16 1.20
N PHE A 182 16.10 -0.11 0.94
CA PHE A 182 15.62 1.10 0.30
C PHE A 182 16.56 1.54 -0.82
N GLY A 183 15.99 2.19 -1.82
CA GLY A 183 16.76 2.79 -2.90
C GLY A 183 15.93 3.80 -3.69
N HIS A 184 16.51 4.28 -4.78
CA HIS A 184 15.85 5.25 -5.64
C HIS A 184 14.95 4.59 -6.66
N ALA A 185 13.75 5.14 -6.83
CA ALA A 185 12.84 4.81 -7.92
C ALA A 185 12.57 6.07 -8.77
N LYS A 186 12.34 5.88 -10.06
CA LYS A 186 12.03 6.97 -11.00
C LYS A 186 10.53 7.19 -11.14
N MET A 187 10.16 8.42 -11.43
CA MET A 187 8.86 8.79 -11.93
C MET A 187 8.95 9.96 -12.89
N THR A 188 7.91 10.13 -13.68
CA THR A 188 7.82 11.22 -14.64
C THR A 188 6.60 12.08 -14.32
N ILE A 189 6.79 13.40 -14.32
CA ILE A 189 5.72 14.39 -14.08
C ILE A 189 5.63 15.31 -15.31
N ARG A 190 4.42 15.58 -15.77
CA ARG A 190 4.20 16.44 -16.95
C ARG A 190 3.61 17.77 -16.55
N ILE A 191 4.18 18.85 -17.08
CA ILE A 191 3.62 20.21 -17.01
C ILE A 191 3.09 20.57 -18.40
N PRO A 192 1.74 20.60 -18.60
CA PRO A 192 1.16 20.93 -19.89
C PRO A 192 1.35 22.40 -20.25
N LEU A 193 1.33 22.72 -21.55
CA LEU A 193 1.33 24.10 -22.06
C LEU A 193 0.23 24.95 -21.39
N PHE A 194 0.64 26.10 -20.88
CA PHE A 194 -0.26 27.15 -20.40
C PHE A 194 0.08 28.49 -21.06
N LYS A 195 -0.91 29.39 -21.13
CA LYS A 195 -0.77 30.71 -21.75
C LYS A 195 -0.54 31.77 -20.68
N GLY A 196 0.32 32.74 -20.96
CA GLY A 196 0.65 33.85 -20.04
C GLY A 196 1.57 33.43 -18.90
N SER A 197 1.59 34.24 -17.83
CA SER A 197 2.26 33.88 -16.57
C SER A 197 1.33 33.05 -15.69
N ALA A 198 1.90 32.06 -15.01
CA ALA A 198 1.23 31.27 -14.00
C ALA A 198 2.00 31.33 -12.69
N LYS A 199 1.30 31.13 -11.57
CA LYS A 199 1.96 30.99 -10.26
C LYS A 199 2.77 29.69 -10.25
N ILE A 200 4.01 29.75 -9.79
CA ILE A 200 4.89 28.58 -9.67
C ILE A 200 4.22 27.50 -8.81
N THR A 201 3.53 27.90 -7.74
CA THR A 201 2.81 26.96 -6.83
C THR A 201 1.57 26.30 -7.45
N SER A 202 1.14 26.73 -8.64
CA SER A 202 0.00 26.12 -9.35
C SER A 202 0.41 25.04 -10.34
N LEU A 203 1.73 24.85 -10.57
CA LEU A 203 2.27 23.81 -11.42
C LEU A 203 2.12 22.42 -10.78
N ALA A 204 2.06 21.38 -11.61
CA ALA A 204 1.97 19.99 -11.15
C ALA A 204 3.17 19.54 -10.30
N ALA A 205 4.34 20.12 -10.57
CA ALA A 205 5.51 20.09 -9.70
C ALA A 205 6.27 21.41 -9.78
N TYR A 206 6.88 21.81 -8.67
CA TYR A 206 7.65 23.06 -8.60
C TYR A 206 8.72 23.00 -7.52
N PRO A 207 9.79 23.82 -7.59
CA PRO A 207 10.84 23.82 -6.58
C PRO A 207 10.29 24.14 -5.18
N MET A 208 10.63 23.31 -4.19
CA MET A 208 10.07 23.38 -2.85
C MET A 208 10.33 24.72 -2.15
N LYS A 209 11.37 25.46 -2.56
CA LYS A 209 11.70 26.82 -2.09
C LYS A 209 10.58 27.85 -2.31
N PHE A 210 9.67 27.61 -3.25
CA PHE A 210 8.53 28.49 -3.51
C PHE A 210 7.28 28.11 -2.70
N HIS A 211 7.34 27.05 -1.89
CA HIS A 211 6.22 26.61 -1.08
C HIS A 211 6.04 27.51 0.15
N THR A 212 4.82 28.02 0.39
CA THR A 212 4.54 29.00 1.45
C THR A 212 4.88 28.50 2.86
N ARG A 213 4.80 27.20 3.12
CA ARG A 213 5.09 26.58 4.43
C ARG A 213 6.11 25.47 4.32
N GLN A 214 7.26 25.78 3.72
CA GLN A 214 8.32 24.82 3.44
C GLN A 214 8.74 23.99 4.66
N ASP A 215 8.93 24.63 5.82
CA ASP A 215 9.39 23.94 7.03
C ASP A 215 8.34 22.98 7.60
N GLU A 216 7.06 23.40 7.64
CA GLU A 216 5.94 22.53 8.05
C GLU A 216 5.81 21.32 7.11
N LEU A 217 5.91 21.56 5.79
CA LEU A 217 5.88 20.51 4.79
C LEU A 217 7.02 19.52 4.99
N ARG A 218 8.26 20.01 5.17
CA ARG A 218 9.44 19.16 5.38
C ARG A 218 9.27 18.29 6.64
N ALA A 219 8.85 18.89 7.76
CA ALA A 219 8.58 18.16 8.99
C ALA A 219 7.50 17.09 8.80
N LYS A 220 6.41 17.40 8.09
CA LYS A 220 5.34 16.44 7.76
C LYS A 220 5.87 15.27 6.91
N LEU A 221 6.65 15.55 5.87
CA LEU A 221 7.20 14.53 4.99
C LEU A 221 8.18 13.61 5.72
N ILE A 222 9.06 14.16 6.56
CA ILE A 222 9.98 13.37 7.38
C ILE A 222 9.21 12.49 8.37
N ALA A 223 8.20 13.04 9.07
CA ALA A 223 7.39 12.27 10.01
C ALA A 223 6.66 11.09 9.33
N ARG A 224 6.09 11.34 8.13
CA ARG A 224 5.50 10.26 7.31
C ARG A 224 6.56 9.25 6.85
N GLY A 225 7.74 9.71 6.42
CA GLY A 225 8.83 8.83 6.01
C GLY A 225 9.28 7.91 7.14
N LYS A 226 9.41 8.42 8.37
CA LYS A 226 9.71 7.58 9.56
C LYS A 226 8.66 6.51 9.77
N ARG A 227 7.38 6.86 9.60
CA ARG A 227 6.28 5.90 9.68
C ARG A 227 6.32 4.88 8.55
N TRP A 228 6.61 5.31 7.32
CA TRP A 228 6.73 4.43 6.16
C TRP A 228 7.86 3.40 6.34
N VAL A 229 9.03 3.82 6.86
CA VAL A 229 10.14 2.91 7.19
C VAL A 229 9.75 1.87 8.25
N GLN A 230 8.95 2.26 9.25
CA GLN A 230 8.44 1.33 10.27
C GLN A 230 7.50 0.27 9.70
N LEU A 231 6.86 0.55 8.55
CA LEU A 231 5.95 -0.35 7.85
C LEU A 231 6.68 -1.27 6.86
N GLU A 232 8.01 -1.19 6.78
CA GLU A 232 8.80 -2.09 5.95
C GLU A 232 8.81 -3.51 6.54
N GLY A 233 8.62 -4.52 5.69
CA GLY A 233 8.42 -5.91 6.09
C GLY A 233 6.95 -6.32 6.18
N MET A 234 6.64 -7.26 7.08
CA MET A 234 5.31 -7.83 7.27
C MET A 234 4.66 -7.30 8.55
N HIS A 235 3.52 -6.60 8.41
CA HIS A 235 2.82 -5.99 9.55
C HIS A 235 1.31 -6.24 9.51
N HIS A 236 0.75 -6.70 10.63
CA HIS A 236 -0.70 -6.81 10.83
C HIS A 236 -1.23 -5.55 11.53
N LEU A 237 -2.01 -4.75 10.81
CA LEU A 237 -2.43 -3.42 11.23
C LEU A 237 -3.92 -3.17 10.98
N ALA A 238 -4.41 -2.01 11.40
CA ALA A 238 -5.75 -1.53 11.10
C ALA A 238 -5.69 -0.43 10.03
N TYR A 239 -6.72 -0.35 9.20
CA TYR A 239 -6.87 0.70 8.20
C TYR A 239 -8.29 1.27 8.22
N ASP A 240 -8.39 2.59 8.06
CA ASP A 240 -9.66 3.30 7.92
C ASP A 240 -9.46 4.49 6.97
N GLY A 241 -9.80 4.28 5.69
CA GLY A 241 -9.61 5.28 4.66
C GLY A 241 -9.83 4.77 3.24
N VAL A 242 -9.45 5.58 2.27
CA VAL A 242 -9.48 5.21 0.85
C VAL A 242 -8.16 4.53 0.48
N SER A 243 -8.27 3.40 -0.20
CA SER A 243 -7.16 2.65 -0.80
C SER A 243 -7.35 2.57 -2.31
N PHE A 244 -6.34 2.07 -3.02
CA PHE A 244 -6.31 2.09 -4.48
C PHE A 244 -5.94 0.72 -5.05
N LYS A 245 -6.46 0.44 -6.23
CA LYS A 245 -6.11 -0.77 -6.99
C LYS A 245 -5.88 -0.41 -8.44
N PHE A 246 -4.76 -0.82 -9.02
CA PHE A 246 -4.56 -0.75 -10.45
C PHE A 246 -5.40 -1.81 -11.16
N VAL A 247 -6.23 -1.38 -12.11
CA VAL A 247 -7.05 -2.28 -12.93
C VAL A 247 -6.48 -2.29 -14.34
N GLN A 248 -5.82 -3.38 -14.70
CA GLN A 248 -5.12 -3.52 -15.98
C GLN A 248 -6.04 -3.25 -17.18
N ALA A 249 -7.28 -3.75 -17.15
CA ALA A 249 -8.28 -3.53 -18.21
C ALA A 249 -8.63 -2.05 -18.42
N LYS A 250 -8.54 -1.21 -17.38
CA LYS A 250 -8.82 0.23 -17.45
C LYS A 250 -7.54 1.08 -17.58
N LYS A 251 -6.36 0.46 -17.43
CA LYS A 251 -5.06 1.13 -17.30
C LYS A 251 -5.10 2.29 -16.30
N ALA A 252 -5.87 2.13 -15.22
CA ALA A 252 -6.16 3.18 -14.26
C ALA A 252 -6.29 2.61 -12.85
N ARG A 253 -6.01 3.45 -11.85
CA ARG A 253 -6.27 3.15 -10.44
C ARG A 253 -7.73 3.41 -10.12
N VAL A 254 -8.36 2.47 -9.42
CA VAL A 254 -9.71 2.62 -8.87
C VAL A 254 -9.62 2.76 -7.36
N THR A 255 -10.51 3.57 -6.79
CA THR A 255 -10.61 3.79 -5.35
C THR A 255 -11.46 2.71 -4.71
N VAL A 256 -10.99 2.19 -3.57
CA VAL A 256 -11.70 1.22 -2.72
C VAL A 256 -11.70 1.75 -1.30
N SER A 257 -12.88 1.92 -0.70
CA SER A 257 -12.99 2.32 0.71
C SER A 257 -12.75 1.08 1.57
N VAL A 258 -11.75 1.13 2.44
CA VAL A 258 -11.40 -0.01 3.31
C VAL A 258 -11.50 0.41 4.76
N LYS A 259 -12.15 -0.43 5.55
CA LYS A 259 -12.23 -0.30 7.00
C LYS A 259 -12.11 -1.66 7.66
N GLY A 260 -10.98 -1.91 8.33
CA GLY A 260 -10.75 -3.19 8.97
C GLY A 260 -9.28 -3.52 9.20
N ARG A 261 -9.01 -4.81 9.39
CA ARG A 261 -7.66 -5.36 9.55
C ARG A 261 -7.01 -5.48 8.16
N VAL A 262 -5.75 -5.09 8.05
CA VAL A 262 -4.95 -5.19 6.82
C VAL A 262 -3.59 -5.81 7.12
N MET A 263 -3.02 -6.49 6.14
CA MET A 263 -1.62 -6.91 6.15
C MET A 263 -0.84 -5.98 5.23
N ILE A 264 0.17 -5.29 5.77
CA ILE A 264 1.12 -4.51 4.97
C ILE A 264 2.32 -5.41 4.69
N ASP A 265 2.55 -5.70 3.41
CA ASP A 265 3.59 -6.63 2.94
C ASP A 265 3.80 -6.44 1.42
N LYS A 266 4.82 -5.65 1.06
CA LYS A 266 5.16 -5.37 -0.35
C LYS A 266 5.71 -6.61 -1.07
N LYS A 267 6.44 -7.47 -0.37
CA LYS A 267 7.11 -8.65 -0.96
C LYS A 267 6.08 -9.68 -1.40
N THR A 268 5.15 -10.05 -0.51
CA THR A 268 4.07 -10.98 -0.86
C THR A 268 3.11 -10.36 -1.86
N PHE A 269 2.87 -9.04 -1.79
CA PHE A 269 2.11 -8.32 -2.81
C PHE A 269 2.73 -8.53 -4.22
N LYS A 270 4.04 -8.31 -4.39
CA LYS A 270 4.74 -8.50 -5.67
C LYS A 270 4.71 -9.97 -6.11
N ARG A 271 4.97 -10.91 -5.20
CA ARG A 271 4.97 -12.35 -5.49
C ARG A 271 3.64 -12.82 -6.07
N ILE A 272 2.52 -12.41 -5.47
CA ILE A 272 1.18 -12.84 -5.88
C ILE A 272 0.68 -12.04 -7.08
N ASN A 273 1.01 -10.75 -7.16
CA ASN A 273 0.58 -9.86 -8.23
C ASN A 273 1.73 -9.51 -9.17
N ALA A 274 2.35 -10.52 -9.81
CA ALA A 274 3.55 -10.36 -10.63
C ALA A 274 3.41 -9.31 -11.76
N ASN A 275 2.21 -9.14 -12.33
CA ASN A 275 1.93 -8.18 -13.41
C ASN A 275 1.45 -6.80 -12.91
N TYR A 276 1.51 -6.53 -11.62
CA TYR A 276 1.09 -5.25 -11.05
C TYR A 276 2.19 -4.19 -11.27
N PRO A 277 1.85 -2.96 -11.69
CA PRO A 277 2.85 -1.91 -11.92
C PRO A 277 3.36 -1.33 -10.59
N ILE A 278 4.30 -2.03 -9.98
CA ILE A 278 5.04 -1.60 -8.78
C ILE A 278 6.29 -0.83 -9.24
N PRO A 279 6.69 0.25 -8.56
CA PRO A 279 7.93 0.94 -8.90
C PRO A 279 9.15 0.04 -8.73
N THR A 280 10.03 0.08 -9.72
CA THR A 280 11.31 -0.63 -9.71
C THR A 280 12.37 0.25 -9.06
N VAL A 281 13.07 -0.30 -8.06
CA VAL A 281 14.18 0.39 -7.40
C VAL A 281 15.45 0.17 -8.22
N GLU A 282 16.13 1.25 -8.58
CA GLU A 282 17.40 1.20 -9.30
C GLU A 282 18.43 0.36 -8.54
N GLY A 283 19.23 -0.43 -9.26
CA GLY A 283 20.31 -1.23 -8.68
C GLY A 283 19.86 -2.42 -7.83
N SER A 284 18.57 -2.54 -7.52
CA SER A 284 17.99 -3.74 -6.92
C SER A 284 17.85 -4.84 -7.96
N LYS A 285 17.79 -6.11 -7.54
CA LYS A 285 17.52 -7.22 -8.46
C LYS A 285 16.15 -7.12 -9.15
N ASP A 286 15.23 -6.33 -8.58
CA ASP A 286 13.96 -6.01 -9.24
C ASP A 286 14.20 -5.32 -10.60
N SER A 287 15.29 -4.55 -10.74
CA SER A 287 15.66 -3.88 -12.00
C SER A 287 16.30 -4.78 -13.05
N GLU A 288 16.90 -5.91 -12.63
CA GLU A 288 17.50 -6.88 -13.54
C GLU A 288 16.45 -7.82 -14.14
N GLU A 289 15.43 -8.20 -13.37
CA GLU A 289 14.32 -9.06 -13.82
C GLU A 289 13.48 -8.39 -14.92
N ASP A 290 13.24 -7.08 -14.82
CA ASP A 290 12.50 -6.30 -15.83
C ASP A 290 13.30 -6.11 -17.15
N SER A 291 14.63 -6.26 -17.12
CA SER A 291 15.53 -5.98 -18.25
C SER A 291 15.56 -7.07 -19.34
N TYR A 292 14.91 -8.23 -19.14
CA TYR A 292 14.91 -9.32 -20.13
C TYR A 292 13.91 -9.12 -21.30
N GLY A 293 13.25 -7.97 -21.39
CA GLY A 293 12.22 -7.69 -22.40
C GLY A 293 12.67 -7.03 -23.70
N TYR A 294 13.72 -6.20 -23.71
CA TYR A 294 14.20 -5.50 -24.92
C TYR A 294 15.66 -5.04 -24.76
N ARG A 295 16.63 -5.95 -24.90
CA ARG A 295 17.98 -5.52 -25.33
C ARG A 295 17.94 -5.34 -26.84
N ARG A 296 17.93 -4.09 -27.30
CA ARG A 296 18.35 -3.76 -28.66
C ARG A 296 19.88 -3.81 -28.60
N ASP A 297 20.48 -4.77 -29.32
CA ASP A 297 21.93 -5.02 -29.38
C ASP A 297 22.70 -3.93 -30.16
N ASP A 298 22.39 -2.66 -29.95
CA ASP A 298 23.14 -1.55 -30.55
C ASP A 298 23.33 -0.47 -29.49
N ASP A 299 24.43 -0.57 -28.74
CA ASP A 299 25.18 0.58 -28.17
C ASP A 299 26.47 0.04 -27.50
N GLU A 300 27.43 -0.38 -28.34
CA GLU A 300 28.86 -0.36 -27.99
C GLU A 300 29.27 1.13 -27.93
N PHE A 301 29.10 1.76 -26.77
CA PHE A 301 29.67 3.09 -26.50
C PHE A 301 30.67 3.00 -25.34
N ASP A 302 31.87 3.50 -25.63
CA ASP A 302 33.10 3.45 -24.84
C ASP A 302 32.92 3.64 -23.32
N GLU A 303 33.45 2.67 -22.56
CA GLU A 303 33.56 2.67 -21.09
C GLU A 303 34.76 3.50 -20.60
N GLU A 304 34.85 4.78 -20.97
CA GLU A 304 35.83 5.69 -20.34
C GLU A 304 35.12 6.93 -19.77
N ASP A 305 35.20 7.08 -18.45
CA ASP A 305 34.84 8.26 -17.64
C ASP A 305 33.36 8.60 -17.36
N ASN A 306 32.52 7.59 -17.13
CA ASN A 306 31.34 7.80 -16.29
C ASN A 306 31.67 7.39 -14.84
N GLU A 307 32.05 8.36 -14.01
CA GLU A 307 31.74 8.35 -12.57
C GLU A 307 30.21 8.23 -12.44
N ARG A 308 29.67 7.03 -12.63
CA ARG A 308 28.26 6.70 -12.38
C ARG A 308 28.04 7.05 -10.92
N GLU A 309 27.24 8.08 -10.65
CA GLU A 309 26.72 8.34 -9.30
C GLU A 309 26.14 7.01 -8.80
N GLU A 310 26.84 6.38 -7.85
CA GLU A 310 26.52 5.06 -7.30
C GLU A 310 25.05 5.00 -6.93
N ILE A 311 24.36 3.95 -7.37
CA ILE A 311 23.03 3.64 -6.87
C ILE A 311 23.18 3.08 -5.46
N LEU A 312 22.80 3.95 -4.52
CA LEU A 312 22.83 3.85 -3.06
C LEU A 312 21.72 2.94 -2.51
N LEU A 313 21.90 1.63 -2.62
CA LEU A 313 21.09 0.70 -1.84
C LEU A 313 21.44 0.85 -0.34
N VAL A 314 20.46 1.25 0.49
CA VAL A 314 20.67 1.56 1.90
C VAL A 314 19.68 0.83 2.82
N ASN A 315 20.08 0.63 4.07
CA ASN A 315 19.24 0.04 5.12
C ASN A 315 18.56 1.06 6.02
N GLU A 316 19.15 2.25 6.13
CA GLU A 316 18.66 3.35 6.96
C GLU A 316 18.61 4.62 6.12
N LEU A 317 17.60 5.45 6.38
CA LEU A 317 17.36 6.69 5.65
C LEU A 317 17.66 7.88 6.56
N ASN A 318 18.43 8.84 6.03
CA ASN A 318 18.59 10.14 6.68
C ASN A 318 17.35 11.03 6.47
N ASP A 319 17.26 12.18 7.14
CA ASP A 319 16.10 13.07 7.06
C ASP A 319 15.81 13.57 5.63
N ASP A 320 16.84 13.76 4.79
CA ASP A 320 16.70 14.19 3.39
C ASP A 320 16.16 13.07 2.50
N GLN A 321 16.51 11.82 2.78
CA GLN A 321 15.95 10.66 2.10
C GLN A 321 14.53 10.34 2.59
N LEU A 322 14.27 10.50 3.90
CA LEU A 322 12.95 10.28 4.50
C LEU A 322 11.89 11.21 3.87
N MET A 323 12.24 12.46 3.56
CA MET A 323 11.30 13.36 2.89
C MET A 323 10.93 12.96 1.45
N LEU A 324 11.78 12.17 0.78
CA LEU A 324 11.57 11.67 -0.58
C LEU A 324 10.76 10.37 -0.63
N THR A 325 10.32 9.85 0.51
CA THR A 325 9.55 8.60 0.57
C THR A 325 8.14 8.74 -0.04
N THR A 326 7.68 7.65 -0.66
CA THR A 326 6.31 7.53 -1.18
C THR A 326 5.28 7.50 -0.04
N PRO A 327 4.08 8.10 -0.20
CA PRO A 327 2.99 7.97 0.78
C PRO A 327 2.26 6.62 0.70
N ILE A 328 2.68 5.70 -0.18
CA ILE A 328 1.99 4.45 -0.49
C ILE A 328 2.72 3.28 0.16
N VAL A 329 1.94 2.36 0.75
CA VAL A 329 2.39 1.02 1.13
C VAL A 329 1.47 -0.03 0.51
N TYR A 330 1.99 -1.22 0.27
CA TYR A 330 1.29 -2.30 -0.42
C TYR A 330 0.85 -3.36 0.57
N GLY A 331 -0.35 -3.91 0.37
CA GLY A 331 -0.85 -4.91 1.29
C GLY A 331 -2.17 -5.55 0.88
N PHE A 332 -2.80 -6.25 1.82
CA PHE A 332 -4.03 -7.00 1.63
C PHE A 332 -5.09 -6.59 2.66
N SER A 333 -6.32 -6.34 2.19
CA SER A 333 -7.48 -6.19 3.08
C SER A 333 -8.02 -7.58 3.46
N LEU A 334 -7.98 -7.94 4.74
CA LEU A 334 -8.48 -9.23 5.23
C LEU A 334 -10.01 -9.34 5.15
N VAL A 335 -10.71 -8.19 5.22
CA VAL A 335 -12.18 -8.13 5.16
C VAL A 335 -12.65 -8.26 3.71
N ASP A 336 -12.06 -7.47 2.82
CA ASP A 336 -12.46 -7.41 1.41
C ASP A 336 -11.81 -8.51 0.56
N LYS A 337 -10.73 -9.12 1.06
CA LYS A 337 -9.93 -10.17 0.41
C LYS A 337 -9.28 -9.72 -0.89
N VAL A 338 -8.72 -8.51 -0.87
CA VAL A 338 -8.12 -7.89 -2.06
C VAL A 338 -6.79 -7.23 -1.72
N TRP A 339 -5.83 -7.38 -2.63
CA TRP A 339 -4.54 -6.68 -2.65
C TRP A 339 -4.71 -5.23 -3.12
N LEU A 340 -4.21 -4.28 -2.33
CA LEU A 340 -4.43 -2.83 -2.48
C LEU A 340 -3.17 -2.00 -2.17
N GLU A 341 -3.16 -0.79 -2.70
CA GLU A 341 -2.26 0.31 -2.34
C GLU A 341 -2.92 1.13 -1.22
N PHE A 342 -2.28 1.21 -0.06
CA PHE A 342 -2.76 1.96 1.11
C PHE A 342 -1.96 3.25 1.31
N ASN A 343 -2.63 4.27 1.83
CA ASN A 343 -1.98 5.51 2.25
C ASN A 343 -1.44 5.35 3.68
N VAL A 344 -0.15 5.60 3.88
CA VAL A 344 0.56 5.53 5.17
C VAL A 344 -0.18 6.30 6.29
N ASP A 345 -0.79 7.44 5.96
CA ASP A 345 -1.44 8.30 6.96
C ASP A 345 -2.69 7.65 7.59
N HIS A 346 -3.34 6.71 6.86
CA HIS A 346 -4.56 6.03 7.30
C HIS A 346 -4.33 4.66 7.95
N VAL A 347 -3.09 4.15 7.90
CA VAL A 347 -2.68 2.96 8.64
C VAL A 347 -2.70 3.29 10.14
N LYS A 348 -3.06 2.34 11.01
CA LYS A 348 -3.15 2.51 12.47
C LYS A 348 -2.77 1.22 13.17
N GLU A 349 -2.34 1.33 14.42
CA GLU A 349 -2.19 0.16 15.29
C GLU A 349 -3.54 -0.51 15.55
N ILE A 350 -3.50 -1.81 15.77
CA ILE A 350 -4.67 -2.60 16.10
C ILE A 350 -5.05 -2.37 17.56
N THR A 351 -6.31 -2.00 17.79
CA THR A 351 -6.96 -2.21 19.08
C THR A 351 -7.43 -3.67 19.18
N TRP A 352 -6.70 -4.47 19.96
CA TRP A 352 -7.05 -5.86 20.25
C TRP A 352 -8.14 -5.94 21.33
N ASN A 353 -8.97 -6.98 21.26
CA ASN A 353 -9.99 -7.25 22.26
C ASN A 353 -9.57 -8.41 23.16
N ASP A 354 -8.76 -8.12 24.18
CA ASP A 354 -8.28 -9.13 25.14
C ASP A 354 -9.44 -9.83 25.89
N ALA A 355 -10.61 -9.16 25.99
CA ALA A 355 -11.79 -9.72 26.63
C ALA A 355 -12.56 -10.71 25.74
N ALA A 356 -12.27 -10.80 24.43
CA ALA A 356 -13.02 -11.65 23.50
C ALA A 356 -12.99 -13.12 23.90
N PHE A 357 -11.79 -13.66 24.16
CA PHE A 357 -11.61 -15.06 24.54
C PHE A 357 -12.13 -15.33 25.95
N SER A 358 -11.88 -14.42 26.90
CA SER A 358 -12.37 -14.56 28.29
C SER A 358 -13.91 -14.65 28.37
N ASN A 359 -14.62 -13.89 27.54
CA ASN A 359 -16.09 -13.84 27.50
C ASN A 359 -16.73 -14.95 26.66
N LEU A 360 -15.93 -15.74 25.95
CA LEU A 360 -16.45 -16.86 25.17
C LEU A 360 -17.08 -17.90 26.10
N VAL A 361 -18.37 -18.19 25.85
CA VAL A 361 -19.17 -19.12 26.65
C VAL A 361 -18.94 -20.54 26.15
N LEU A 362 -17.83 -21.13 26.59
CA LEU A 362 -17.46 -22.53 26.37
C LEU A 362 -17.25 -23.26 27.70
N PRO A 363 -17.43 -24.59 27.74
CA PRO A 363 -17.01 -25.39 28.88
C PRO A 363 -15.52 -25.14 29.21
N PRO A 364 -15.14 -24.97 30.49
CA PRO A 364 -13.78 -24.61 30.88
C PRO A 364 -12.70 -25.52 30.29
N ALA A 365 -12.91 -26.85 30.30
CA ALA A 365 -11.97 -27.82 29.75
C ALA A 365 -11.75 -27.67 28.23
N GLN A 366 -12.80 -27.34 27.46
CA GLN A 366 -12.66 -27.12 26.01
C GLN A 366 -11.90 -25.83 25.72
N LYS A 367 -12.15 -24.80 26.53
CA LYS A 367 -11.48 -23.51 26.40
C LYS A 367 -9.99 -23.62 26.72
N GLU A 368 -9.65 -24.32 27.80
CA GLU A 368 -8.27 -24.59 28.21
C GLU A 368 -7.52 -25.42 27.15
N LEU A 369 -8.19 -26.40 26.54
CA LEU A 369 -7.62 -27.20 25.44
C LEU A 369 -7.28 -26.34 24.22
N ILE A 370 -8.23 -25.50 23.75
CA ILE A 370 -7.98 -24.59 22.61
C ILE A 370 -6.81 -23.67 22.95
N GLN A 371 -6.87 -23.02 24.12
CA GLN A 371 -5.84 -22.08 24.54
C GLN A 371 -4.46 -22.74 24.56
N SER A 372 -4.32 -23.89 25.22
CA SER A 372 -3.04 -24.59 25.37
C SER A 372 -2.45 -25.01 24.02
N LEU A 373 -3.28 -25.55 23.12
CA LEU A 373 -2.82 -26.00 21.81
C LEU A 373 -2.40 -24.84 20.91
N VAL A 374 -3.19 -23.77 20.90
CA VAL A 374 -2.90 -22.59 20.07
C VAL A 374 -1.67 -21.85 20.60
N GLU A 375 -1.51 -21.71 21.92
CA GLU A 375 -0.32 -21.10 22.52
C GLU A 375 0.93 -21.94 22.27
N ALA A 376 0.87 -23.26 22.46
CA ALA A 376 1.98 -24.17 22.19
C ALA A 376 2.39 -24.14 20.71
N HIS A 377 1.43 -24.16 19.79
CA HIS A 377 1.69 -24.09 18.35
C HIS A 377 2.17 -22.71 17.91
N SER A 378 1.76 -21.64 18.60
CA SER A 378 2.24 -20.29 18.32
C SER A 378 3.68 -20.04 18.79
N GLN A 379 4.15 -20.80 19.79
CA GLN A 379 5.51 -20.73 20.33
C GLN A 379 6.48 -21.70 19.63
N ASN A 380 6.00 -22.86 19.18
CA ASN A 380 6.81 -23.89 18.53
C ASN A 380 6.72 -23.79 17.00
N GLU A 381 7.49 -22.88 16.40
CA GLU A 381 7.63 -22.81 14.93
C GLU A 381 8.50 -23.96 14.33
N LYS A 382 8.96 -24.94 15.13
CA LYS A 382 9.95 -25.95 14.72
C LYS A 382 9.65 -27.38 15.19
N PHE A 383 8.42 -27.87 15.05
CA PHE A 383 8.14 -29.30 15.21
C PHE A 383 7.96 -29.92 13.82
N ASP A 384 9.04 -30.49 13.28
CA ASP A 384 9.03 -31.16 11.97
C ASP A 384 8.79 -32.66 12.16
N ASP A 385 7.85 -33.22 11.40
CA ASP A 385 7.64 -34.67 11.31
C ASP A 385 8.80 -35.31 10.52
N PHE A 386 8.88 -36.64 10.45
CA PHE A 386 9.94 -37.37 9.73
C PHE A 386 10.03 -37.05 8.22
N ILE A 387 9.05 -36.31 7.67
CA ILE A 387 9.00 -35.84 6.29
C ILE A 387 8.82 -34.32 6.34
N GLU A 388 9.75 -33.59 5.73
CA GLU A 388 9.76 -32.12 5.66
C GLU A 388 8.41 -31.60 5.12
N GLY A 389 7.67 -30.89 5.96
CA GLY A 389 6.41 -30.24 5.57
C GLY A 389 5.10 -30.99 5.78
N LYS A 390 5.11 -32.18 6.41
CA LYS A 390 3.90 -32.88 6.85
C LYS A 390 3.66 -32.69 8.35
N GLY A 391 2.39 -32.69 8.77
CA GLY A 391 2.01 -32.74 10.19
C GLY A 391 2.20 -31.44 11.00
N GLN A 392 2.56 -30.33 10.36
CA GLN A 392 2.81 -29.03 11.01
C GLN A 392 1.55 -28.14 11.14
N GLY A 393 0.35 -28.68 10.90
CA GLY A 393 -0.91 -27.95 10.97
C GLY A 393 -1.70 -28.28 12.23
N LEU A 394 -2.28 -27.28 12.89
CA LEU A 394 -3.23 -27.45 13.98
C LEU A 394 -4.66 -27.23 13.47
N ILE A 395 -5.41 -28.32 13.30
CA ILE A 395 -6.75 -28.30 12.70
C ILE A 395 -7.82 -28.56 13.76
N PHE A 396 -8.69 -27.57 13.96
CA PHE A 396 -9.88 -27.63 14.80
C PHE A 396 -11.14 -27.78 13.96
N ASN A 397 -12.00 -28.73 14.30
CA ASN A 397 -13.36 -28.82 13.76
C ASN A 397 -14.38 -28.40 14.82
N LEU A 398 -15.03 -27.25 14.61
CA LEU A 398 -16.09 -26.72 15.45
C LEU A 398 -17.44 -27.09 14.84
N TYR A 399 -18.18 -27.99 15.51
CA TYR A 399 -19.42 -28.52 14.94
C TYR A 399 -20.60 -28.43 15.91
N GLY A 400 -21.80 -28.23 15.37
CA GLY A 400 -23.04 -28.14 16.14
C GLY A 400 -24.08 -27.24 15.49
N PRO A 401 -25.22 -26.97 16.18
CA PRO A 401 -26.28 -26.11 15.67
C PRO A 401 -25.81 -24.70 15.23
N PRO A 402 -26.53 -24.02 14.31
CA PRO A 402 -26.21 -22.66 13.92
C PRO A 402 -26.44 -21.67 15.08
N GLY A 403 -25.65 -20.59 15.13
CA GLY A 403 -25.91 -19.45 16.03
C GLY A 403 -25.40 -19.60 17.47
N ILE A 404 -24.55 -20.60 17.77
CA ILE A 404 -24.00 -20.88 19.11
C ILE A 404 -22.54 -20.43 19.32
N GLY A 405 -21.98 -19.63 18.41
CA GLY A 405 -20.66 -19.00 18.60
C GLY A 405 -19.45 -19.78 18.06
N LYS A 406 -19.65 -20.69 17.09
CA LYS A 406 -18.55 -21.43 16.41
C LYS A 406 -17.54 -20.47 15.76
N THR A 407 -18.01 -19.65 14.81
CA THR A 407 -17.22 -18.59 14.14
C THR A 407 -16.56 -17.64 15.15
N MET A 408 -17.32 -17.22 16.17
CA MET A 408 -16.82 -16.34 17.24
C MET A 408 -15.70 -16.97 18.07
N SER A 409 -15.63 -18.30 18.15
CA SER A 409 -14.56 -18.99 18.88
C SER A 409 -13.22 -18.85 18.16
N ALA A 410 -13.22 -18.96 16.83
CA ALA A 410 -12.04 -18.73 16.01
C ALA A 410 -11.60 -17.25 16.06
N GLU A 411 -12.55 -16.31 15.93
CA GLU A 411 -12.29 -14.87 16.06
C GLU A 411 -11.69 -14.50 17.43
N ALA A 412 -12.27 -15.03 18.51
CA ALA A 412 -11.77 -14.81 19.86
C ALA A 412 -10.37 -15.41 20.06
N THR A 413 -10.10 -16.55 19.42
CA THR A 413 -8.78 -17.20 19.47
C THR A 413 -7.74 -16.36 18.76
N SER A 414 -8.02 -15.85 17.54
CA SER A 414 -7.08 -14.98 16.82
C SER A 414 -6.78 -13.68 17.56
N GLU A 415 -7.77 -13.11 18.25
CA GLU A 415 -7.58 -11.93 19.10
C GLU A 415 -6.70 -12.23 20.32
N HIS A 416 -6.86 -13.40 20.95
CA HIS A 416 -6.05 -13.84 22.09
C HIS A 416 -4.57 -14.02 21.72
N VAL A 417 -4.29 -14.68 20.58
CA VAL A 417 -2.90 -14.88 20.12
C VAL A 417 -2.36 -13.74 19.27
N ARG A 418 -3.14 -12.67 19.08
CA ARG A 418 -2.78 -11.46 18.32
C ARG A 418 -2.28 -11.75 16.90
N ARG A 419 -2.91 -12.73 16.23
CA ARG A 419 -2.60 -13.11 14.84
C ARG A 419 -3.69 -12.65 13.87
N PRO A 420 -3.35 -12.46 12.58
CA PRO A 420 -4.37 -12.19 11.56
C PRO A 420 -5.38 -13.32 11.47
N LEU A 421 -6.64 -12.99 11.22
CA LEU A 421 -7.69 -13.97 10.94
C LEU A 421 -8.07 -13.89 9.47
N TYR A 422 -7.81 -14.97 8.72
CA TYR A 422 -8.27 -15.12 7.34
C TYR A 422 -9.56 -15.92 7.33
N VAL A 423 -10.70 -15.23 7.21
CA VAL A 423 -12.02 -15.86 7.11
C VAL A 423 -12.34 -16.19 5.66
N VAL A 424 -12.51 -17.47 5.34
CA VAL A 424 -12.85 -17.97 4.02
C VAL A 424 -14.24 -18.60 4.07
N LYS A 425 -15.03 -18.34 3.04
CA LYS A 425 -16.38 -18.87 2.86
C LYS A 425 -16.39 -19.82 1.67
N SER A 426 -17.41 -20.66 1.59
CA SER A 426 -17.64 -21.54 0.43
C SER A 426 -17.69 -20.78 -0.91
N SER A 427 -18.15 -19.52 -0.92
CA SER A 427 -18.15 -18.67 -2.12
C SER A 427 -16.75 -18.35 -2.65
N ASP A 428 -15.73 -18.36 -1.79
CA ASP A 428 -14.37 -17.96 -2.18
C ASP A 428 -13.58 -19.12 -2.77
N LEU A 429 -13.93 -20.36 -2.40
CA LEU A 429 -13.24 -21.57 -2.84
C LEU A 429 -13.80 -22.14 -4.15
N GLY A 430 -15.02 -21.78 -4.53
CA GLY A 430 -15.69 -22.32 -5.71
C GLY A 430 -16.25 -23.73 -5.49
N ILE A 431 -16.87 -24.25 -6.55
CA ILE A 431 -17.60 -25.53 -6.55
C ILE A 431 -16.98 -26.58 -7.50
N GLN A 432 -15.87 -26.25 -8.14
CA GLN A 432 -15.12 -27.13 -9.02
C GLN A 432 -13.77 -27.48 -8.40
N ALA A 433 -13.29 -28.71 -8.60
CA ALA A 433 -12.05 -29.19 -7.99
C ALA A 433 -10.83 -28.32 -8.33
N GLU A 434 -10.72 -27.85 -9.58
CA GLU A 434 -9.60 -26.99 -10.02
C GLU A 434 -9.64 -25.59 -9.39
N GLN A 435 -10.84 -25.00 -9.28
CA GLN A 435 -11.05 -23.71 -8.62
C GLN A 435 -10.73 -23.81 -7.13
N LEU A 436 -11.23 -24.86 -6.48
CA LEU A 436 -10.95 -25.15 -5.08
C LEU A 436 -9.45 -25.30 -4.85
N ASP A 437 -8.77 -26.08 -5.69
CA ASP A 437 -7.34 -26.33 -5.54
C ASP A 437 -6.52 -25.04 -5.63
N THR A 438 -6.84 -24.19 -6.59
CA THR A 438 -6.15 -22.91 -6.80
C THR A 438 -6.42 -21.95 -5.64
N ALA A 439 -7.69 -21.75 -5.28
CA ALA A 439 -8.09 -20.81 -4.23
C ALA A 439 -7.58 -21.22 -2.86
N ILE A 440 -7.68 -22.51 -2.48
CA ILE A 440 -7.23 -22.96 -1.17
C ILE A 440 -5.70 -22.97 -1.05
N THR A 441 -4.99 -23.28 -2.15
CA THR A 441 -3.52 -23.22 -2.17
C THR A 441 -3.05 -21.79 -1.93
N GLU A 442 -3.64 -20.81 -2.61
CA GLU A 442 -3.31 -19.40 -2.43
C GLU A 442 -3.62 -18.94 -0.99
N VAL A 443 -4.80 -19.27 -0.46
CA VAL A 443 -5.19 -18.93 0.92
C VAL A 443 -4.21 -19.53 1.93
N PHE A 444 -3.84 -20.81 1.79
CA PHE A 444 -2.94 -21.49 2.72
C PHE A 444 -1.51 -20.96 2.61
N ASP A 445 -1.02 -20.63 1.41
CA ASP A 445 0.27 -19.98 1.22
C ASP A 445 0.32 -18.59 1.87
N ILE A 446 -0.71 -17.77 1.65
CA ILE A 446 -0.83 -16.45 2.27
C ILE A 446 -0.89 -16.58 3.80
N ALA A 447 -1.73 -17.50 4.31
CA ALA A 447 -1.88 -17.70 5.74
C ALA A 447 -0.60 -18.21 6.40
N HIS A 448 0.13 -19.10 5.73
CA HIS A 448 1.42 -19.57 6.20
C HIS A 448 2.45 -18.44 6.23
N THR A 449 2.54 -17.65 5.15
CA THR A 449 3.47 -16.51 5.04
C THR A 449 3.28 -15.51 6.18
N TRP A 450 2.02 -15.27 6.60
CA TRP A 450 1.69 -14.32 7.66
C TRP A 450 1.50 -14.93 9.06
N GLY A 451 1.64 -16.25 9.20
CA GLY A 451 1.29 -16.96 10.43
C GLY A 451 -0.18 -16.75 10.85
N ALA A 452 -1.07 -16.52 9.89
CA ALA A 452 -2.47 -16.22 10.12
C ALA A 452 -3.26 -17.45 10.59
N VAL A 453 -4.29 -17.20 11.41
CA VAL A 453 -5.32 -18.19 11.72
C VAL A 453 -6.30 -18.23 10.56
N VAL A 454 -6.53 -19.40 9.98
CA VAL A 454 -7.52 -19.59 8.91
C VAL A 454 -8.83 -20.06 9.51
N LEU A 455 -9.93 -19.46 9.09
CA LEU A 455 -11.29 -19.91 9.42
C LEU A 455 -12.02 -20.25 8.13
N LEU A 456 -12.29 -21.53 7.89
CA LEU A 456 -13.20 -21.98 6.84
C LEU A 456 -14.61 -22.09 7.44
N ASP A 457 -15.45 -21.12 7.13
CA ASP A 457 -16.82 -21.06 7.64
C ASP A 457 -17.76 -21.87 6.71
N GLU A 458 -18.62 -22.71 7.31
CA GLU A 458 -19.55 -23.59 6.58
C GLU A 458 -18.82 -24.57 5.63
N ALA A 459 -17.81 -25.27 6.15
CA ALA A 459 -17.00 -26.22 5.41
C ALA A 459 -17.71 -27.56 5.10
N ASP A 460 -19.00 -27.70 5.43
CA ASP A 460 -19.73 -28.97 5.31
C ASP A 460 -19.88 -29.44 3.85
N VAL A 461 -19.93 -28.51 2.89
CA VAL A 461 -19.95 -28.83 1.44
C VAL A 461 -18.71 -29.59 0.98
N TYR A 462 -17.55 -29.32 1.60
CA TYR A 462 -16.26 -29.92 1.21
C TYR A 462 -15.90 -31.17 2.02
N MET A 463 -16.70 -31.49 3.04
CA MET A 463 -16.43 -32.57 4.00
C MET A 463 -17.48 -33.69 3.95
N GLU A 464 -18.42 -33.61 3.00
CA GLU A 464 -19.50 -34.57 2.87
C GLU A 464 -19.00 -35.96 2.42
N GLU A 465 -19.66 -37.02 2.89
CA GLU A 465 -19.33 -38.41 2.54
C GLU A 465 -19.33 -38.64 1.01
N ARG A 466 -18.33 -39.36 0.51
CA ARG A 466 -18.22 -39.71 -0.91
C ARG A 466 -19.39 -40.57 -1.36
N SER A 467 -19.90 -40.33 -2.57
CA SER A 467 -20.97 -41.13 -3.17
C SER A 467 -20.52 -41.72 -4.50
N VAL A 468 -20.93 -42.95 -4.78
CA VAL A 468 -20.62 -43.66 -6.05
C VAL A 468 -21.16 -42.91 -7.26
N HIS A 469 -22.22 -42.10 -7.08
CA HIS A 469 -22.89 -41.39 -8.16
C HIS A 469 -22.49 -39.92 -8.31
N ASP A 470 -21.61 -39.40 -7.44
CA ASP A 470 -21.20 -38.00 -7.45
C ASP A 470 -19.68 -37.84 -7.57
N LEU A 471 -19.19 -37.98 -8.79
CA LEU A 471 -17.76 -37.84 -9.10
C LEU A 471 -17.24 -36.44 -8.81
N ALA A 472 -18.05 -35.40 -9.05
CA ALA A 472 -17.66 -34.01 -8.85
C ALA A 472 -17.42 -33.72 -7.36
N ARG A 473 -18.33 -34.16 -6.48
CA ARG A 473 -18.17 -34.04 -5.04
C ARG A 473 -16.99 -34.85 -4.53
N ASN A 474 -16.82 -36.09 -5.01
CA ASN A 474 -15.69 -36.92 -4.60
C ASN A 474 -14.34 -36.27 -4.96
N ALA A 475 -14.26 -35.58 -6.10
CA ALA A 475 -13.08 -34.82 -6.49
C ALA A 475 -12.83 -33.64 -5.55
N LEU A 476 -13.87 -32.87 -5.17
CA LEU A 476 -13.75 -31.78 -4.19
C LEU A 476 -13.23 -32.29 -2.84
N VAL A 477 -13.82 -33.37 -2.31
CA VAL A 477 -13.43 -33.98 -1.04
C VAL A 477 -11.99 -34.49 -1.09
N ALA A 478 -11.58 -35.11 -2.20
CA ALA A 478 -10.21 -35.59 -2.38
C ALA A 478 -9.18 -34.45 -2.43
N VAL A 479 -9.47 -33.37 -3.16
CA VAL A 479 -8.63 -32.16 -3.20
C VAL A 479 -8.51 -31.54 -1.81
N PHE A 480 -9.64 -31.38 -1.10
CA PHE A 480 -9.65 -30.78 0.23
C PHE A 480 -8.84 -31.59 1.25
N LEU A 481 -8.99 -32.92 1.28
CA LEU A 481 -8.20 -33.80 2.14
C LEU A 481 -6.69 -33.73 1.86
N ARG A 482 -6.30 -33.63 0.58
CA ARG A 482 -4.90 -33.44 0.19
C ARG A 482 -4.37 -32.11 0.75
N GLN A 483 -5.14 -31.04 0.59
CA GLN A 483 -4.71 -29.70 1.04
C GLN A 483 -4.58 -29.60 2.56
N LEU A 484 -5.47 -30.25 3.32
CA LEU A 484 -5.35 -30.34 4.79
C LEU A 484 -4.09 -31.08 5.27
N GLU A 485 -3.57 -32.02 4.47
CA GLU A 485 -2.39 -32.82 4.84
C GLU A 485 -1.08 -32.02 4.78
N TYR A 486 -1.04 -31.03 3.90
CA TYR A 486 0.12 -30.14 3.70
C TYR A 486 -0.05 -28.77 4.36
N PHE A 487 -1.19 -28.51 5.00
CA PHE A 487 -1.44 -27.24 5.65
C PHE A 487 -0.50 -27.03 6.84
N ARG A 488 0.12 -25.84 6.90
CA ARG A 488 1.03 -25.41 7.96
C ARG A 488 0.46 -24.17 8.64
N GLY A 489 0.10 -24.29 9.91
CA GLY A 489 -0.50 -23.21 10.70
C GLY A 489 -1.78 -23.63 11.41
N ILE A 490 -2.60 -22.66 11.81
CA ILE A 490 -3.81 -22.90 12.62
C ILE A 490 -5.06 -22.76 11.75
N LEU A 491 -5.87 -23.81 11.68
CA LEU A 491 -7.09 -23.89 10.89
C LEU A 491 -8.29 -24.22 11.76
N PHE A 492 -9.32 -23.39 11.66
CA PHE A 492 -10.65 -23.65 12.21
C PHE A 492 -11.63 -23.96 11.08
N LEU A 493 -12.29 -25.10 11.18
CA LEU A 493 -13.40 -25.50 10.32
C LEU A 493 -14.69 -25.32 11.12
N THR A 494 -15.71 -24.67 10.56
CA THR A 494 -17.05 -24.67 11.15
C THR A 494 -17.99 -25.53 10.32
N THR A 495 -18.77 -26.38 10.99
CA THR A 495 -19.72 -27.27 10.31
C THR A 495 -21.06 -27.31 11.04
N ASN A 496 -22.14 -27.30 10.27
CA ASN A 496 -23.50 -27.40 10.80
C ASN A 496 -24.05 -28.84 10.75
N ARG A 497 -23.42 -29.72 9.95
CA ARG A 497 -23.91 -31.08 9.66
C ARG A 497 -22.89 -32.13 10.11
N VAL A 498 -23.23 -32.89 11.16
CA VAL A 498 -22.32 -33.87 11.78
C VAL A 498 -22.50 -35.29 11.26
N LYS A 499 -23.63 -35.57 10.59
CA LYS A 499 -24.04 -36.95 10.27
C LYS A 499 -23.53 -37.47 8.92
N THR A 500 -22.87 -36.65 8.12
CA THR A 500 -22.50 -36.96 6.73
C THR A 500 -21.02 -36.66 6.47
N PHE A 501 -20.14 -36.89 7.46
CA PHE A 501 -18.70 -36.67 7.28
C PHE A 501 -18.03 -37.85 6.60
N ASP A 502 -17.14 -37.57 5.66
CA ASP A 502 -16.16 -38.57 5.19
C ASP A 502 -15.21 -38.93 6.36
N GLU A 503 -15.07 -40.24 6.62
CA GLU A 503 -14.23 -40.78 7.69
C GLU A 503 -12.76 -40.33 7.57
N ALA A 504 -12.28 -40.07 6.34
CA ALA A 504 -10.91 -39.64 6.09
C ALA A 504 -10.53 -38.29 6.70
N PHE A 505 -11.49 -37.47 7.13
CA PHE A 505 -11.22 -36.24 7.88
C PHE A 505 -10.82 -36.50 9.33
N GLN A 506 -11.24 -37.62 9.93
CA GLN A 506 -10.95 -37.92 11.33
C GLN A 506 -9.45 -38.06 11.60
N SER A 507 -8.68 -38.54 10.62
CA SER A 507 -7.22 -38.67 10.73
C SER A 507 -6.45 -37.37 10.52
N ARG A 508 -7.10 -36.31 10.02
CA ARG A 508 -6.48 -35.00 9.73
C ARG A 508 -6.88 -33.91 10.73
N ILE A 509 -7.99 -34.10 11.44
CA ILE A 509 -8.47 -33.15 12.46
C ILE A 509 -7.86 -33.51 13.81
N HIS A 510 -7.20 -32.55 14.45
CA HIS A 510 -6.55 -32.74 15.74
C HIS A 510 -7.56 -32.68 16.88
N VAL A 511 -8.48 -31.72 16.81
CA VAL A 511 -9.49 -31.51 17.84
C VAL A 511 -10.86 -31.28 17.20
N SER A 512 -11.83 -32.10 17.57
CA SER A 512 -13.22 -31.94 17.17
C SER A 512 -14.06 -31.49 18.38
N LEU A 513 -14.49 -30.23 18.38
CA LEU A 513 -15.27 -29.63 19.46
C LEU A 513 -16.76 -29.59 19.12
N ARG A 514 -17.54 -30.34 19.91
CA ARG A 514 -19.00 -30.32 19.84
C ARG A 514 -19.57 -29.14 20.62
N PHE A 515 -20.23 -28.25 19.91
CA PHE A 515 -21.07 -27.22 20.52
C PHE A 515 -22.48 -27.80 20.72
N LYS A 516 -22.94 -27.76 21.98
CA LYS A 516 -24.30 -28.13 22.38
C LYS A 516 -25.17 -26.87 22.42
N ASP A 517 -26.47 -27.07 22.54
CA ASP A 517 -27.40 -25.96 22.80
C ASP A 517 -27.02 -25.23 24.08
N LEU A 518 -27.25 -23.92 24.09
CA LEU A 518 -26.93 -23.05 25.23
C LEU A 518 -27.81 -23.43 26.42
N ASP A 519 -27.18 -23.74 27.56
CA ASP A 519 -27.90 -23.93 28.82
C ASP A 519 -28.39 -22.57 29.38
N ARG A 520 -29.18 -22.64 30.47
CA ARG A 520 -29.77 -21.44 31.08
C ARG A 520 -28.70 -20.46 31.57
N ALA A 521 -27.61 -20.97 32.15
CA ALA A 521 -26.52 -20.15 32.67
C ALA A 521 -25.76 -19.44 31.54
N ALA A 522 -25.50 -20.13 30.44
CA ALA A 522 -24.87 -19.62 29.23
C ALA A 522 -25.73 -18.54 28.57
N LYS A 523 -27.04 -18.78 28.40
CA LYS A 523 -27.97 -17.77 27.86
C LYS A 523 -28.01 -16.52 28.71
N ARG A 524 -28.06 -16.66 30.04
CA ARG A 524 -28.03 -15.51 30.96
C ARG A 524 -26.76 -14.68 30.79
N LYS A 525 -25.59 -15.33 30.70
CA LYS A 525 -24.32 -14.63 30.43
C LYS A 525 -24.35 -13.88 29.10
N ILE A 526 -24.90 -14.49 28.05
CA ILE A 526 -25.00 -13.87 26.72
C ILE A 526 -25.96 -12.68 26.73
N TRP A 527 -27.13 -12.81 27.35
CA TRP A 527 -28.08 -11.71 27.53
C TRP A 527 -27.44 -10.54 28.28
N LEU A 528 -26.78 -10.82 29.41
CA LEU A 528 -26.09 -9.81 30.20
C LEU A 528 -25.02 -9.08 29.36
N ALA A 529 -24.19 -9.82 28.63
CA ALA A 529 -23.14 -9.24 27.79
C ALA A 529 -23.68 -8.31 26.69
N PHE A 530 -24.82 -8.65 26.06
CA PHE A 530 -25.43 -7.79 25.05
C PHE A 530 -26.21 -6.61 25.65
N LEU A 531 -26.90 -6.80 26.77
CA LEU A 531 -27.68 -5.74 27.43
C LEU A 531 -26.78 -4.64 28.03
N ILE A 532 -25.64 -5.02 28.63
CA ILE A 532 -24.64 -4.06 29.11
C ILE A 532 -24.11 -3.18 27.97
N LYS A 533 -23.87 -3.76 26.78
CA LYS A 533 -23.39 -3.01 25.61
C LYS A 533 -24.38 -1.96 25.10
N VAL A 534 -25.69 -2.13 25.35
CA VAL A 534 -26.73 -1.16 24.97
C VAL A 534 -27.11 -0.24 26.13
N GLY A 535 -26.37 -0.29 27.25
CA GLY A 535 -26.51 0.64 28.37
C GLY A 535 -27.46 0.19 29.48
N LEU A 536 -27.94 -1.06 29.47
CA LEU A 536 -28.67 -1.64 30.61
C LEU A 536 -27.69 -2.11 31.69
N GLN A 537 -27.99 -1.80 32.94
CA GLN A 537 -27.30 -2.37 34.09
C GLN A 537 -27.97 -3.69 34.51
N GLN A 538 -27.22 -4.58 35.16
CA GLN A 538 -27.79 -5.83 35.67
C GLN A 538 -28.96 -5.60 36.64
N SER A 539 -28.90 -4.50 37.40
CA SER A 539 -29.92 -4.05 38.34
C SER A 539 -31.19 -3.49 37.68
N ASP A 540 -31.20 -3.25 36.37
CA ASP A 540 -32.37 -2.74 35.65
C ASP A 540 -33.44 -3.84 35.41
N LEU A 541 -33.11 -5.12 35.67
CA LEU A 541 -34.00 -6.27 35.52
C LEU A 541 -34.04 -7.07 36.82
N GLU A 542 -35.24 -7.53 37.18
CA GLU A 542 -35.47 -8.40 38.34
C GLU A 542 -35.00 -9.84 38.06
N GLU A 543 -34.72 -10.62 39.11
CA GLU A 543 -34.23 -11.99 38.98
C GLU A 543 -35.20 -12.89 38.19
N GLU A 544 -36.51 -12.71 38.40
CA GLU A 544 -37.57 -13.42 37.68
C GLU A 544 -37.54 -13.12 36.17
N GLN A 545 -37.26 -11.87 35.80
CA GLN A 545 -37.15 -11.44 34.40
C GLN A 545 -35.92 -12.06 33.73
N TRP A 546 -34.80 -12.19 34.45
CA TRP A 546 -33.61 -12.89 33.97
C TRP A 546 -33.87 -14.38 33.75
N GLU A 547 -34.61 -15.02 34.66
CA GLU A 547 -35.02 -16.41 34.49
C GLU A 547 -35.92 -16.60 33.26
N GLU A 548 -36.89 -15.71 33.05
CA GLU A 548 -37.78 -15.77 31.89
C GLU A 548 -37.00 -15.67 30.57
N LEU A 549 -36.04 -14.73 30.46
CA LEU A 549 -35.18 -14.60 29.29
C LEU A 549 -34.29 -15.83 29.05
N ALA A 550 -33.83 -16.48 30.12
CA ALA A 550 -33.00 -17.67 30.04
C ALA A 550 -33.80 -18.94 29.66
N LEU A 551 -35.09 -18.99 29.96
CA LEU A 551 -35.99 -20.09 29.61
C LEU A 551 -36.33 -20.14 28.11
N LYS A 552 -36.30 -19.00 27.41
CA LYS A 552 -36.61 -18.93 25.98
C LYS A 552 -35.70 -19.82 25.14
N LYS A 553 -36.26 -20.55 24.18
CA LYS A 553 -35.55 -21.52 23.32
C LYS A 553 -34.86 -20.83 22.12
N ILE A 554 -33.99 -19.88 22.41
CA ILE A 554 -33.28 -19.08 21.41
C ILE A 554 -31.76 -19.29 21.48
N ASN A 555 -31.08 -19.10 20.35
CA ASN A 555 -29.62 -19.14 20.24
C ASN A 555 -28.98 -17.75 20.42
N GLY A 556 -27.65 -17.68 20.50
CA GLY A 556 -26.92 -16.42 20.73
C GLY A 556 -27.13 -15.37 19.63
N ARG A 557 -27.31 -15.80 18.38
CA ARG A 557 -27.61 -14.91 17.24
C ARG A 557 -29.01 -14.29 17.38
N GLN A 558 -30.00 -15.08 17.76
CA GLN A 558 -31.36 -14.62 18.03
C GLN A 558 -31.40 -13.65 19.22
N ILE A 559 -30.65 -13.92 20.30
CA ILE A 559 -30.52 -13.00 21.44
C ILE A 559 -29.98 -11.64 20.98
N LYS A 560 -28.88 -11.62 20.22
CA LYS A 560 -28.28 -10.38 19.68
C LYS A 560 -29.28 -9.58 18.83
N ASN A 561 -30.00 -10.27 17.95
CA ASN A 561 -31.01 -9.65 17.10
C ASN A 561 -32.16 -9.08 17.94
N CYS A 562 -32.64 -9.84 18.94
CA CYS A 562 -33.68 -9.39 19.85
C CYS A 562 -33.28 -8.10 20.60
N VAL A 563 -32.07 -8.06 21.17
CA VAL A 563 -31.57 -6.86 21.88
C VAL A 563 -31.51 -5.65 20.96
N ARG A 564 -31.01 -5.81 19.73
CA ARG A 564 -30.94 -4.72 18.73
C ARG A 564 -32.32 -4.20 18.34
N THR A 565 -33.26 -5.11 18.04
CA THR A 565 -34.62 -4.73 17.67
C THR A 565 -35.35 -4.05 18.83
N ALA A 566 -35.18 -4.57 20.06
CA ALA A 566 -35.76 -3.96 21.24
C ALA A 566 -35.17 -2.57 21.52
N GLN A 567 -33.87 -2.37 21.31
CA GLN A 567 -33.22 -1.07 21.42
C GLN A 567 -33.80 -0.09 20.39
N ALA A 568 -33.93 -0.49 19.13
CA ALA A 568 -34.52 0.35 18.09
C ALA A 568 -35.97 0.73 18.41
N LEU A 569 -36.75 -0.21 18.96
CA LEU A 569 -38.12 0.01 19.37
C LEU A 569 -38.23 0.98 20.55
N ALA A 570 -37.34 0.86 21.55
CA ALA A 570 -37.25 1.79 22.67
C ALA A 570 -36.88 3.21 22.20
N VAL A 571 -35.87 3.34 21.34
CA VAL A 571 -35.44 4.64 20.76
C VAL A 571 -36.57 5.29 19.96
N SER A 572 -37.28 4.52 19.13
CA SER A 572 -38.42 5.01 18.35
C SER A 572 -39.55 5.54 19.24
N LYS A 573 -39.82 4.88 20.36
CA LYS A 573 -40.81 5.29 21.36
C LYS A 573 -40.31 6.39 22.33
N LYS A 574 -39.07 6.87 22.18
CA LYS A 574 -38.39 7.80 23.09
C LYS A 574 -38.39 7.32 24.55
N ASP A 575 -38.24 6.01 24.75
CA ASP A 575 -38.28 5.35 26.05
C ASP A 575 -36.95 4.65 26.36
N LYS A 576 -36.66 4.38 27.65
CA LYS A 576 -35.49 3.60 28.05
C LYS A 576 -35.73 2.13 27.68
N LEU A 577 -34.69 1.46 27.16
CA LEU A 577 -34.75 0.02 26.95
C LEU A 577 -35.06 -0.69 28.28
N GLY A 578 -35.93 -1.69 28.24
CA GLY A 578 -36.39 -2.40 29.42
C GLY A 578 -37.09 -3.70 29.03
N PHE A 579 -37.47 -4.49 30.03
CA PHE A 579 -38.02 -5.83 29.85
C PHE A 579 -39.20 -5.90 28.86
N LYS A 580 -40.11 -4.92 28.93
CA LYS A 580 -41.28 -4.81 28.03
C LYS A 580 -40.92 -4.83 26.55
N HIS A 581 -39.81 -4.18 26.18
CA HIS A 581 -39.36 -4.11 24.79
C HIS A 581 -38.76 -5.44 24.33
N LEU A 582 -38.05 -6.14 25.23
CA LEU A 582 -37.48 -7.46 24.96
C LEU A 582 -38.58 -8.49 24.75
N ILE A 583 -39.55 -8.54 25.66
CA ILE A 583 -40.67 -9.48 25.55
C ILE A 583 -41.50 -9.20 24.30
N GLN A 584 -41.78 -7.93 23.98
CA GLN A 584 -42.51 -7.58 22.76
C GLN A 584 -41.84 -8.17 21.50
N VAL A 585 -40.51 -8.06 21.41
CA VAL A 585 -39.77 -8.64 20.27
C VAL A 585 -39.75 -10.17 20.33
N LEU A 586 -39.56 -10.75 21.50
CA LEU A 586 -39.58 -12.21 21.68
C LEU A 586 -40.93 -12.82 21.31
N THR A 587 -42.05 -12.19 21.67
CA THR A 587 -43.40 -12.65 21.29
C THR A 587 -43.57 -12.68 19.77
N ILE A 588 -43.10 -11.66 19.06
CA ILE A 588 -43.15 -11.61 17.58
C ILE A 588 -42.25 -12.70 16.97
N MET A 589 -41.06 -12.92 17.54
CA MET A 589 -40.17 -14.00 17.08
C MET A 589 -40.77 -15.38 17.33
N ASP A 590 -41.40 -15.60 18.50
CA ASP A 590 -42.07 -16.84 18.85
C ASP A 590 -43.26 -17.12 17.90
N GLN A 591 -44.05 -16.09 17.54
CA GLN A 591 -45.13 -16.20 16.53
C GLN A 591 -44.60 -16.63 15.16
N PHE A 592 -43.56 -15.98 14.66
CA PHE A 592 -42.96 -16.35 13.38
C PHE A 592 -42.41 -17.79 13.39
N GLU A 593 -41.80 -18.24 14.48
CA GLU A 593 -41.28 -19.61 14.59
C GLU A 593 -42.41 -20.65 14.65
N GLN A 594 -43.56 -20.31 15.25
CA GLN A 594 -44.76 -21.14 15.20
C GLN A 594 -45.31 -21.24 13.77
N ASP A 595 -45.46 -20.11 13.07
CA ASP A 595 -45.95 -20.06 11.68
C ASP A 595 -45.00 -20.78 10.70
N PHE A 596 -43.69 -20.71 10.96
CA PHE A 596 -42.68 -21.40 10.14
C PHE A 596 -42.74 -22.92 10.31
N ASN A 597 -42.93 -23.41 11.55
CA ASN A 597 -43.03 -24.83 11.83
C ASN A 597 -44.43 -25.41 11.54
N HIS A 598 -45.46 -24.56 11.54
CA HIS A 598 -46.84 -24.87 11.19
C HIS A 598 -47.36 -23.84 10.17
N PRO A 599 -47.09 -24.04 8.87
CA PRO A 599 -47.50 -23.11 7.83
C PRO A 599 -49.01 -22.86 7.92
N ILE A 600 -49.41 -21.62 8.22
CA ILE A 600 -50.80 -21.23 8.20
C ILE A 600 -51.27 -21.31 6.74
N GLY A 601 -52.12 -22.28 6.42
CA GLY A 601 -52.92 -22.24 5.21
C GLY A 601 -54.01 -21.19 5.36
N GLY A 602 -53.74 -19.94 4.95
CA GLY A 602 -54.78 -18.91 4.95
C GLY A 602 -54.26 -17.47 4.92
N GLU A 603 -54.73 -16.74 3.91
CA GLU A 603 -54.65 -15.30 3.63
C GLU A 603 -54.01 -14.37 4.67
N VAL A 604 -52.95 -13.69 4.23
CA VAL A 604 -52.44 -12.46 4.86
C VAL A 604 -53.53 -11.37 4.74
N GLN A 605 -54.28 -11.14 5.81
CA GLN A 605 -55.14 -9.96 5.89
C GLN A 605 -54.28 -8.72 6.20
N PHE A 606 -54.05 -7.91 5.18
CA PHE A 606 -53.60 -6.54 5.37
C PHE A 606 -54.76 -5.74 5.96
N TYR A 607 -54.64 -5.33 7.23
CA TYR A 607 -55.46 -4.25 7.77
C TYR A 607 -54.81 -2.92 7.35
N ASN A 608 -55.49 -2.20 6.45
CA ASN A 608 -55.13 -0.86 5.99
C ASN A 608 -55.16 0.17 7.13
#